data_AF-M5WR56-F1
#
_entry.id   AF-M5WR56-F1
#
_cell.length_a   1.000
_cell.length_b   1.000
_cell.length_c   1.000
_cell.angle_alpha   90.00
_cell.angle_beta   90.00
_cell.angle_gamma   90.00
#
_symmetry.space_group_name_H-M   'P 1'
#
loop_
_entity.id
_entity.type
_entity.pdbx_description
1 polymer ?
#
loop_
_entity_poly.entity_id
_entity_poly.type
_entity_poly.pdbx_seq_one_letter_code
_entity_poly.pdbx_strand_id
1 'polypeptide(L)'
;MELTSSDPLRCNSKLYFPPIKLMYILQQKQWRRRQLFESFSANWRPKLTISAKFRKANISKNHQVRKKYTIQLGENELVLKELDLLSEDANVFKLIGPVLVKQDLAEARANVRKRIEYISAELKRLDATLQDLEEKQNSKKETMLKLQQRAQSLQAGKAKA
;
A
#
# COMPACT_ATOMS: atom_id res chain seq x y z
N MET A 1 -2.54 -89.54 29.71
CA MET A 1 -1.25 -89.12 29.12
C MET A 1 -1.55 -87.91 28.27
N GLU A 2 -1.68 -86.73 28.88
CA GLU A 2 -0.57 -85.81 29.20
C GLU A 2 0.35 -85.49 28.01
N LEU A 3 0.15 -84.26 27.52
CA LEU A 3 1.09 -83.17 27.26
C LEU A 3 2.31 -83.39 26.35
N THR A 4 2.38 -82.53 25.31
CA THR A 4 3.52 -81.69 24.83
C THR A 4 3.26 -81.36 23.34
N SER A 5 3.50 -80.18 22.75
CA SER A 5 4.06 -78.89 23.17
C SER A 5 3.70 -77.83 22.09
N SER A 6 3.86 -76.56 22.45
CA SER A 6 4.35 -75.48 21.57
C SER A 6 3.42 -74.81 20.53
N ASP A 7 2.90 -73.68 21.00
CA ASP A 7 2.90 -72.36 20.35
C ASP A 7 1.75 -71.87 19.44
N PRO A 8 1.22 -70.66 19.75
CA PRO A 8 0.13 -70.04 19.04
C PRO A 8 0.66 -69.35 17.77
N LEU A 9 0.46 -69.98 16.62
CA LEU A 9 0.70 -69.32 15.35
C LEU A 9 -0.30 -68.17 15.15
N ARG A 10 0.19 -66.99 15.51
CA ARG A 10 0.26 -65.83 14.64
C ARG A 10 -1.11 -65.21 14.33
N CYS A 11 -1.51 -64.30 15.23
CA CYS A 11 -2.41 -63.21 14.91
C CYS A 11 -1.82 -62.40 13.75
N ASN A 12 -2.11 -62.82 12.52
CA ASN A 12 -1.64 -62.16 11.32
C ASN A 12 -2.62 -61.02 11.04
N SER A 13 -2.37 -59.89 11.71
CA SER A 13 -3.03 -58.61 11.52
C SER A 13 -2.71 -58.06 10.13
N LYS A 14 -3.19 -58.72 9.08
CA LYS A 14 -3.43 -58.06 7.80
C LYS A 14 -4.59 -57.10 8.04
N LEU A 15 -4.19 -55.89 8.47
CA LEU A 15 -4.93 -54.64 8.53
C LEU A 15 -5.76 -54.48 7.24
N TYR A 16 -6.95 -55.05 7.21
CA TYR A 16 -7.98 -54.65 6.26
C TYR A 16 -8.47 -53.30 6.78
N PHE A 17 -7.83 -52.23 6.34
CA PHE A 17 -8.30 -50.88 6.62
C PHE A 17 -9.55 -50.65 5.77
N PRO A 18 -10.77 -50.64 6.34
CA PRO A 18 -11.97 -50.41 5.56
C PRO A 18 -11.92 -49.00 4.95
N PRO A 19 -12.45 -48.79 3.73
CA PRO A 19 -12.38 -47.52 3.01
C PRO A 19 -12.89 -46.32 3.84
N ILE A 20 -13.81 -46.55 4.78
CA ILE A 20 -14.34 -45.55 5.71
C ILE A 20 -13.27 -44.97 6.64
N LYS A 21 -12.34 -45.80 7.14
CA LYS A 21 -11.27 -45.35 8.05
C LYS A 21 -10.24 -44.51 7.31
N LEU A 22 -9.96 -44.85 6.05
CA LEU A 22 -9.13 -44.04 5.15
C LEU A 22 -9.82 -42.73 4.78
N MET A 23 -11.12 -42.75 4.46
CA MET A 23 -11.91 -41.54 4.21
C MET A 23 -11.94 -40.61 5.41
N TYR A 24 -12.12 -41.13 6.63
CA TYR A 24 -12.09 -40.32 7.86
C TYR A 24 -10.71 -39.69 8.10
N ILE A 25 -9.62 -40.44 7.87
CA ILE A 25 -8.25 -39.92 7.99
C ILE A 25 -7.97 -38.86 6.92
N LEU A 26 -8.46 -39.05 5.69
CA LEU A 26 -8.35 -38.06 4.62
C LEU A 26 -9.16 -36.80 4.96
N GLN A 27 -10.38 -36.96 5.47
CA GLN A 27 -11.22 -35.87 5.95
C GLN A 27 -10.53 -35.08 7.08
N GLN A 28 -9.93 -35.78 8.05
CA GLN A 28 -9.15 -35.20 9.16
C GLN A 28 -7.90 -34.45 8.65
N LYS A 29 -7.16 -35.01 7.68
CA LYS A 29 -6.00 -34.35 7.07
C LYS A 29 -6.41 -33.09 6.29
N GLN A 30 -7.50 -33.15 5.54
CA GLN A 30 -8.04 -31.99 4.80
C GLN A 30 -8.57 -30.93 5.77
N TRP A 31 -9.26 -31.34 6.84
CA TRP A 31 -9.77 -30.44 7.88
C TRP A 31 -8.63 -29.74 8.62
N ARG A 32 -7.56 -30.47 9.00
CA ARG A 32 -6.35 -29.87 9.58
C ARG A 32 -5.64 -28.93 8.63
N ARG A 33 -5.52 -29.26 7.33
CA ARG A 33 -4.98 -28.33 6.31
C ARG A 33 -5.81 -27.06 6.21
N ARG A 34 -7.14 -27.18 6.27
CA ARG A 34 -8.07 -26.05 6.22
C ARG A 34 -7.95 -25.17 7.46
N GLN A 35 -7.89 -25.78 8.65
CA GLN A 35 -7.66 -25.07 9.92
C GLN A 35 -6.32 -24.33 9.91
N LEU A 36 -5.24 -24.99 9.50
CA LEU A 36 -3.93 -24.35 9.36
C LEU A 36 -3.95 -23.19 8.37
N PHE A 37 -4.67 -23.33 7.24
CA PHE A 37 -4.84 -22.26 6.26
C PHE A 37 -5.66 -21.08 6.82
N GLU A 38 -6.74 -21.34 7.55
CA GLU A 38 -7.55 -20.30 8.20
C GLU A 38 -6.78 -19.59 9.32
N SER A 39 -6.05 -20.30 10.18
CA SER A 39 -5.19 -19.71 11.21
C SER A 39 -4.05 -18.88 10.59
N PHE A 40 -3.45 -19.37 9.51
CA PHE A 40 -2.46 -18.61 8.74
C PHE A 40 -3.10 -17.35 8.14
N SER A 41 -4.24 -17.49 7.45
CA SER A 41 -5.00 -16.39 6.85
C SER A 41 -5.39 -15.34 7.89
N ALA A 42 -5.87 -15.74 9.06
CA ALA A 42 -6.28 -14.86 10.16
C ALA A 42 -5.11 -14.01 10.69
N ASN A 43 -3.89 -14.55 10.75
CA ASN A 43 -2.71 -13.79 11.18
C ASN A 43 -2.24 -12.76 10.11
N TRP A 44 -2.37 -13.11 8.82
CA TRP A 44 -1.92 -12.23 7.73
C TRP A 44 -2.95 -11.16 7.31
N ARG A 45 -4.25 -11.39 7.49
CA ARG A 45 -5.34 -10.45 7.13
C ARG A 45 -5.20 -9.05 7.78
N PRO A 46 -4.96 -8.92 9.10
CA PRO A 46 -4.80 -7.61 9.74
C PRO A 46 -3.61 -6.83 9.18
N LYS A 47 -2.47 -7.50 8.96
CA LYS A 47 -1.26 -6.86 8.41
C LYS A 47 -1.50 -6.33 6.99
N LEU A 48 -2.24 -7.08 6.17
CA LEU A 48 -2.61 -6.68 4.82
C LEU A 48 -3.54 -5.46 4.80
N THR A 49 -4.54 -5.43 5.69
CA THR A 49 -5.49 -4.32 5.77
C THR A 49 -4.86 -3.04 6.29
N ILE A 50 -4.00 -3.14 7.31
CA ILE A 50 -3.24 -1.99 7.85
C ILE A 50 -2.34 -1.40 6.76
N SER A 51 -1.59 -2.23 6.04
CA SER A 51 -0.72 -1.79 4.93
C SER A 51 -1.51 -1.14 3.79
N ALA A 52 -2.67 -1.68 3.43
CA ALA A 52 -3.55 -1.11 2.42
C ALA A 52 -4.14 0.25 2.85
N LYS A 53 -4.58 0.37 4.11
CA LYS A 53 -5.10 1.63 4.69
C LYS A 53 -4.01 2.70 4.73
N PHE A 54 -2.82 2.38 5.22
CA PHE A 54 -1.69 3.31 5.28
C PHE A 54 -1.33 3.87 3.91
N ARG A 55 -1.24 2.99 2.90
CA ARG A 55 -0.97 3.39 1.51
C ARG A 55 -2.04 4.32 0.94
N LYS A 56 -3.33 3.98 1.09
CA LYS A 56 -4.43 4.85 0.62
C LYS A 56 -4.42 6.21 1.32
N ALA A 57 -4.15 6.24 2.62
CA ALA A 57 -4.07 7.48 3.40
C ALA A 57 -2.91 8.38 2.92
N ASN A 58 -1.73 7.82 2.68
CA ASN A 58 -0.58 8.60 2.20
C ASN A 58 -0.80 9.19 0.81
N ILE A 59 -1.36 8.40 -0.12
CA ILE A 59 -1.68 8.89 -1.47
C ILE A 59 -2.70 10.02 -1.40
N SER A 60 -3.77 9.86 -0.59
CA SER A 60 -4.78 10.90 -0.42
C SER A 60 -4.21 12.19 0.18
N LYS A 61 -3.36 12.08 1.21
CA LYS A 61 -2.69 13.24 1.83
C LYS A 61 -1.79 13.97 0.83
N ASN A 62 -0.93 13.27 0.09
CA ASN A 62 -0.08 13.89 -0.93
C ASN A 62 -0.91 14.59 -2.01
N HIS A 63 -2.02 13.98 -2.44
CA HIS A 63 -2.89 14.58 -3.44
C HIS A 63 -3.58 15.87 -2.93
N GLN A 64 -4.02 15.89 -1.67
CA GLN A 64 -4.59 17.09 -1.05
C GLN A 64 -3.56 18.22 -0.94
N VAL A 65 -2.34 17.89 -0.52
CA VAL A 65 -1.24 18.86 -0.39
C VAL A 65 -0.88 19.43 -1.76
N ARG A 66 -0.77 18.60 -2.80
CA ARG A 66 -0.52 19.03 -4.18
C ARG A 66 -1.60 20.01 -4.66
N LYS A 67 -2.88 19.66 -4.50
CA LYS A 67 -4.01 20.53 -4.86
C LYS A 67 -3.91 21.90 -4.20
N LYS A 68 -3.61 21.93 -2.90
CA LYS A 68 -3.43 23.18 -2.15
C LYS A 68 -2.31 24.03 -2.74
N TYR A 69 -1.14 23.44 -2.98
CA TYR A 69 -0.01 24.18 -3.55
C TYR A 69 -0.25 24.66 -4.98
N THR A 70 -0.95 23.89 -5.81
CA THR A 70 -1.33 24.32 -7.17
C THR A 70 -2.26 25.53 -7.14
N ILE A 71 -3.25 25.54 -6.25
CA ILE A 71 -4.16 26.69 -6.09
C ILE A 71 -3.36 27.91 -5.61
N GLN A 72 -2.53 27.74 -4.57
CA GLN A 72 -1.70 28.81 -4.05
C GLN A 72 -0.75 29.37 -5.10
N LEU A 73 -0.16 28.52 -5.95
CA LEU A 73 0.70 28.95 -7.04
C LEU A 73 -0.06 29.86 -8.00
N GLY A 74 -1.23 29.42 -8.48
CA GLY A 74 -2.05 30.22 -9.40
C GLY A 74 -2.51 31.55 -8.81
N GLU A 75 -2.88 31.58 -7.53
CA GLU A 75 -3.23 32.82 -6.82
C GLU A 75 -2.04 33.79 -6.76
N ASN A 76 -0.84 33.30 -6.43
CA ASN A 76 0.34 34.16 -6.33
C ASN A 76 0.81 34.64 -7.71
N GLU A 77 0.70 33.81 -8.75
CA GLU A 77 0.97 34.21 -10.13
C GLU A 77 -0.01 35.29 -10.61
N LEU A 78 -1.29 35.18 -10.24
CA LEU A 78 -2.28 36.20 -10.56
C LEU A 78 -1.95 37.51 -9.85
N VAL A 79 -1.64 37.46 -8.55
CA VAL A 79 -1.22 38.66 -7.79
C VAL A 79 0.02 39.30 -8.39
N LEU A 80 0.99 38.51 -8.85
CA LEU A 80 2.18 39.05 -9.51
C LEU A 80 1.81 39.80 -10.81
N LYS A 81 0.90 39.26 -11.62
CA LYS A 81 0.43 39.93 -12.85
C LYS A 81 -0.29 41.23 -12.53
N GLU A 82 -1.15 41.25 -11.52
CA GLU A 82 -1.81 42.48 -11.07
C GLU A 82 -0.80 43.52 -10.58
N LEU A 83 0.22 43.10 -9.82
CA LEU A 83 1.30 44.00 -9.38
C LEU A 83 2.16 44.52 -10.53
N ASP A 84 2.32 43.74 -11.60
CA ASP A 84 3.07 44.15 -12.81
C ASP A 84 2.27 45.16 -13.66
N LEU A 85 0.94 45.22 -13.53
CA LEU A 85 0.09 46.21 -14.20
C LEU A 85 0.02 47.57 -13.47
N LEU A 86 0.41 47.62 -12.19
CA LEU A 86 0.44 48.86 -11.42
C LEU A 86 1.54 49.81 -11.88
N SER A 87 1.27 51.11 -11.80
CA SER A 87 2.28 52.15 -12.01
C SER A 87 3.33 52.13 -10.91
N GLU A 88 4.56 52.55 -11.23
CA GLU A 88 5.70 52.52 -10.28
C GLU A 88 5.47 53.41 -9.03
N ASP A 89 4.59 54.41 -9.12
CA ASP A 89 4.20 55.28 -8.00
C ASP A 89 2.99 54.77 -7.18
N ALA A 90 2.45 53.59 -7.51
CA ALA A 90 1.27 53.06 -6.84
C ALA A 90 1.57 52.65 -5.39
N ASN A 91 0.66 53.01 -4.47
CA ASN A 91 0.78 52.65 -3.07
C ASN A 91 0.24 51.23 -2.83
N VAL A 92 1.11 50.30 -2.43
CA VAL A 92 0.74 48.92 -2.07
C VAL A 92 0.64 48.79 -0.55
N PHE A 93 -0.37 48.06 -0.08
CA PHE A 93 -0.58 47.79 1.35
C PHE A 93 -0.70 46.29 1.61
N LYS A 94 -0.11 45.84 2.71
CA LYS A 94 -0.19 44.46 3.18
C LYS A 94 -1.05 44.40 4.44
N LEU A 95 -2.08 43.54 4.41
CA LEU A 95 -2.90 43.26 5.58
C LEU A 95 -2.17 42.29 6.52
N ILE A 96 -1.92 42.73 7.75
CA ILE A 96 -1.33 41.94 8.83
C ILE A 96 -2.27 42.02 10.04
N GLY A 97 -3.09 40.99 10.23
CA GLY A 97 -4.12 40.99 11.27
C GLY A 97 -5.13 42.13 11.06
N PRO A 98 -5.39 42.99 12.07
CA PRO A 98 -6.29 44.12 11.92
C PRO A 98 -5.63 45.37 11.29
N VAL A 99 -4.34 45.32 10.93
CA VAL A 99 -3.57 46.50 10.50
C VAL A 99 -3.16 46.40 9.03
N LEU A 100 -3.25 47.52 8.30
CA LEU A 100 -2.70 47.68 6.96
C LEU A 100 -1.34 48.38 7.03
N VAL A 101 -0.30 47.74 6.52
CA VAL A 101 1.07 48.26 6.49
C VAL A 101 1.43 48.65 5.07
N LYS A 102 1.93 49.87 4.86
CA LYS A 102 2.43 50.32 3.55
C LYS A 102 3.69 49.53 3.19
N GLN A 103 3.73 49.00 1.97
CA GLN A 103 4.86 48.24 1.44
C GLN A 103 5.36 48.89 0.16
N ASP A 104 6.66 48.82 -0.06
CA ASP A 104 7.25 49.21 -1.34
C ASP A 104 6.84 48.21 -2.45
N LEU A 105 6.63 48.74 -3.67
CA LEU A 105 6.14 47.96 -4.80
C LEU A 105 7.18 46.94 -5.29
N ALA A 106 8.47 47.32 -5.29
CA ALA A 106 9.55 46.41 -5.66
C ALA A 106 9.74 45.29 -4.62
N GLU A 107 9.62 45.63 -3.33
CA GLU A 107 9.67 44.63 -2.25
C GLU A 107 8.48 43.67 -2.32
N ALA A 108 7.27 44.17 -2.58
CA ALA A 108 6.08 43.35 -2.76
C ALA A 108 6.23 42.36 -3.92
N ARG A 109 6.69 42.83 -5.10
CA ARG A 109 6.99 41.99 -6.27
C ARG A 109 8.04 40.92 -5.95
N ALA A 110 9.14 41.30 -5.31
CA ALA A 110 10.21 40.37 -4.94
C ALA A 110 9.73 39.27 -3.97
N ASN A 111 8.90 39.63 -2.99
CA ASN A 111 8.34 38.68 -2.03
C ASN A 111 7.40 37.67 -2.69
N VAL A 112 6.50 38.14 -3.55
CA VAL A 112 5.59 37.27 -4.32
C VAL A 112 6.37 36.33 -5.25
N ARG A 113 7.40 36.82 -5.96
CA ARG A 113 8.26 35.98 -6.80
C ARG A 113 8.99 34.91 -5.99
N LYS A 114 9.60 35.28 -4.87
CA LYS A 114 10.27 34.30 -3.97
C LYS A 114 9.29 33.24 -3.47
N ARG A 115 8.04 33.61 -3.20
CA ARG A 115 7.00 32.68 -2.77
C ARG A 115 6.59 31.72 -3.89
N ILE A 116 6.47 32.20 -5.12
CA ILE A 116 6.22 31.38 -6.32
C ILE A 116 7.36 30.37 -6.53
N GLU A 117 8.61 30.81 -6.44
CA GLU A 117 9.79 29.94 -6.58
C GLU A 117 9.80 28.82 -5.53
N TYR A 118 9.57 29.17 -4.27
CA TYR A 118 9.50 28.20 -3.19
C TYR A 118 8.39 27.17 -3.40
N ILE A 119 7.17 27.63 -3.73
CA ILE A 119 6.02 26.73 -3.97
C ILE A 119 6.29 25.81 -5.17
N SER A 120 6.87 26.35 -6.24
CA SER A 120 7.23 25.59 -7.44
C SER A 120 8.28 24.52 -7.15
N ALA A 121 9.29 24.84 -6.35
CA ALA A 121 10.30 23.88 -5.92
C ALA A 121 9.69 22.76 -5.05
N GLU A 122 8.81 23.11 -4.11
CA GLU A 122 8.16 22.11 -3.26
C GLU A 122 7.18 21.23 -4.04
N LEU A 123 6.46 21.78 -5.03
CA LEU A 123 5.64 20.99 -5.97
C LEU A 123 6.47 19.96 -6.73
N LYS A 124 7.64 20.34 -7.25
CA LYS A 124 8.56 19.40 -7.92
C LYS A 124 9.03 18.30 -6.98
N ARG A 125 9.34 18.63 -5.72
CA ARG A 125 9.74 17.65 -4.70
C ARG A 125 8.61 16.66 -4.37
N LEU A 126 7.38 17.16 -4.26
CA LEU A 126 6.19 16.33 -4.02
C LEU A 126 5.92 15.39 -5.20
N ASP A 127 6.06 15.87 -6.43
CA ASP A 127 5.87 15.07 -7.64
C ASP A 127 6.93 13.97 -7.75
N ALA A 128 8.20 14.28 -7.47
CA ALA A 128 9.27 13.26 -7.41
C ALA A 128 9.01 12.19 -6.33
N THR A 129 8.53 12.61 -5.15
CA THR A 129 8.18 11.68 -4.07
C THR A 129 6.99 10.78 -4.46
N LEU A 130 6.00 11.32 -5.17
CA LEU A 130 4.88 10.54 -5.67
C LEU A 130 5.32 9.51 -6.71
N GLN A 131 6.21 9.88 -7.63
CA GLN A 131 6.76 8.98 -8.62
C GLN A 131 7.55 7.82 -7.99
N ASP A 132 8.46 8.09 -7.05
CA ASP A 132 9.20 7.05 -6.32
C ASP A 132 8.27 6.08 -5.57
N LEU A 133 7.20 6.60 -4.94
CA LEU A 133 6.18 5.77 -4.29
C LEU A 133 5.40 4.90 -5.28
N GLU A 134 5.12 5.42 -6.48
CA GLU A 134 4.42 4.70 -7.55
C GLU A 134 5.28 3.59 -8.15
N GLU A 135 6.57 3.85 -8.40
CA GLU A 135 7.55 2.86 -8.89
C GLU A 135 7.75 1.73 -7.86
N LYS A 136 7.90 2.08 -6.57
CA LYS A 136 7.95 1.10 -5.46
C LYS A 136 6.66 0.29 -5.35
N GLN A 137 5.52 0.89 -5.67
CA GLN A 137 4.26 0.16 -5.70
C GLN A 137 4.20 -0.81 -6.90
N ASN A 138 4.64 -0.37 -8.08
CA ASN A 138 4.59 -1.20 -9.29
C ASN A 138 5.53 -2.40 -9.21
N SER A 139 6.76 -2.23 -8.74
CA SER A 139 7.70 -3.35 -8.50
C SER A 139 7.12 -4.41 -7.55
N LYS A 140 6.44 -3.98 -6.47
CA LYS A 140 5.74 -4.90 -5.54
C LYS A 140 4.53 -5.59 -6.20
N LYS A 141 3.80 -4.90 -7.07
CA LYS A 141 2.71 -5.51 -7.84
C LYS A 141 3.25 -6.56 -8.82
N GLU A 142 4.33 -6.27 -9.54
CA GLU A 142 4.93 -7.21 -10.49
C GLU A 142 5.46 -8.48 -9.81
N THR A 143 6.16 -8.33 -8.68
CA THR A 143 6.63 -9.47 -7.90
C THR A 143 5.46 -10.32 -7.38
N MET A 144 4.37 -9.68 -6.93
CA MET A 144 3.14 -10.38 -6.55
C MET A 144 2.51 -11.14 -7.73
N LEU A 145 2.42 -10.52 -8.91
CA LEU A 145 1.89 -11.17 -10.12
C LEU A 145 2.73 -12.38 -10.54
N LYS A 146 4.06 -12.24 -10.55
CA LYS A 146 5.00 -13.34 -10.82
C LYS A 146 4.82 -14.49 -9.83
N LEU A 147 4.64 -14.18 -8.54
CA LEU A 147 4.42 -15.19 -7.51
C LEU A 147 3.06 -15.88 -7.68
N GLN A 148 2.02 -15.14 -8.04
CA GLN A 148 0.68 -15.68 -8.32
C GLN A 148 0.69 -16.62 -9.54
N GLN A 149 1.39 -16.26 -10.61
CA GLN A 149 1.59 -17.11 -11.79
C GLN A 149 2.34 -18.41 -11.44
N ARG A 150 3.39 -18.33 -10.61
CA ARG A 150 4.11 -19.51 -10.11
C ARG A 150 3.22 -20.39 -9.22
N ALA A 151 2.38 -19.81 -8.38
CA ALA A 151 1.45 -20.56 -7.54
C ALA A 151 0.38 -21.28 -8.37
N GLN A 152 -0.18 -20.64 -9.40
CA GLN A 152 -1.17 -21.26 -10.30
C GLN A 152 -0.57 -22.42 -11.10
N SER A 153 0.63 -22.25 -11.66
CA SER A 153 1.31 -23.33 -12.40
C SER A 153 1.64 -24.54 -11.52
N LEU A 154 2.04 -24.33 -10.27
CA LEU A 154 2.25 -25.43 -9.30
C LEU A 154 0.95 -26.16 -8.92
N GLN A 155 -0.19 -25.46 -8.85
CA GLN A 155 -1.49 -26.10 -8.60
C GLN A 155 -1.99 -26.90 -9.82
N ALA A 156 -1.79 -26.39 -11.03
CA ALA A 156 -2.14 -27.09 -12.26
C ALA A 156 -1.31 -28.38 -12.46
N GLY A 157 -0.04 -28.37 -12.04
CA GLY A 157 0.83 -29.56 -12.07
C GLY A 157 0.43 -30.66 -11.08
N LYS A 158 -0.15 -30.31 -9.92
CA LYS A 158 -0.64 -31.28 -8.93
C LYS A 158 -2.01 -31.89 -9.24
N ALA A 159 -2.78 -31.29 -10.16
CA ALA A 159 -4.07 -31.82 -10.60
C ALA A 159 -3.96 -32.81 -11.77
N LYS A 160 -2.77 -32.93 -12.38
CA LYS A 160 -2.51 -33.81 -13.54
C LYS A 160 -1.62 -35.02 -13.21
N ALA A 161 -1.27 -35.23 -11.94
CA ALA A 161 -0.44 -36.33 -11.46
C ALA A 161 -1.20 -37.19 -10.46
#